data_AF-A0A6N6VV88-F1
#
_entry.id   AF-A0A6N6VV88-F1
#
_cell.length_a   1.000
_cell.length_b   1.000
_cell.length_c   1.000
_cell.angle_alpha   90.00
_cell.angle_beta   90.00
_cell.angle_gamma   90.00
#
_symmetry.space_group_name_H-M   'P 1'
#
loop_
_entity.id
_entity.type
_entity.pdbx_description
1 polymer ?
#
loop_
_entity_poly.entity_id
_entity_poly.type
_entity_poly.pdbx_seq_one_letter_code
_entity_poly.pdbx_strand_id
1 'polypeptide(L)'
;MSFKKIGVCSIVAFAFIGCGTSQKEGKNKNNKVQMTSFNMSSKGSANNIKINNIPIFIKIHCAEADYTKDDIEINYEKSNFEIPNKGSCDITLKKFTISNDIHYDLVEEKVLFKTEANPNPKERANIKINTTENLLYKNKLNNYSAFLSSEIKNNLIIIHISEFRGIKPN
;
A
#
# COMPACT_ATOMS: atom_id res chain seq x y z
N MET A 1 -7.88 -82.15 -25.04
CA MET A 1 -6.49 -82.45 -24.60
C MET A 1 -5.75 -81.12 -24.48
N SER A 2 -5.04 -80.96 -23.36
CA SER A 2 -4.09 -79.88 -23.00
C SER A 2 -3.11 -79.55 -24.15
N PHE A 3 -2.58 -78.33 -24.37
CA PHE A 3 -1.69 -77.56 -23.48
C PHE A 3 -1.53 -76.06 -23.86
N LYS A 4 -1.37 -75.25 -22.79
CA LYS A 4 -0.52 -74.04 -22.54
C LYS A 4 0.00 -73.19 -23.72
N LYS A 5 -0.28 -71.88 -23.79
CA LYS A 5 0.24 -70.70 -23.03
C LYS A 5 1.56 -70.10 -23.60
N ILE A 6 1.51 -68.80 -23.88
CA ILE A 6 2.52 -67.72 -23.72
C ILE A 6 2.95 -67.00 -25.02
N GLY A 7 2.75 -65.68 -24.99
CA GLY A 7 3.73 -64.72 -25.48
C GLY A 7 3.39 -64.08 -26.82
N VAL A 8 3.01 -62.80 -26.81
CA VAL A 8 3.93 -61.65 -26.95
C VAL A 8 3.07 -60.41 -27.11
N CYS A 9 3.25 -59.45 -26.20
CA CYS A 9 2.79 -58.07 -26.39
C CYS A 9 3.54 -57.45 -27.57
N SER A 10 2.82 -56.95 -28.56
CA SER A 10 3.34 -55.91 -29.45
C SER A 10 2.23 -54.89 -29.67
N ILE A 11 2.31 -53.83 -28.86
CA ILE A 11 1.51 -52.62 -28.98
C ILE A 11 2.05 -51.91 -30.22
N VAL A 12 1.38 -52.05 -31.35
CA VAL A 12 1.68 -51.25 -32.54
C VAL A 12 0.98 -49.91 -32.36
N ALA A 13 1.79 -48.86 -32.20
CA ALA A 13 1.37 -47.49 -32.14
C ALA A 13 0.69 -47.07 -33.45
N PHE A 14 -0.57 -46.67 -33.38
CA PHE A 14 -1.21 -45.86 -34.42
C PHE A 14 -1.43 -44.46 -33.89
N ALA A 15 -0.48 -43.58 -34.22
CA ALA A 15 -0.67 -42.15 -34.15
C ALA A 15 -1.67 -41.75 -35.26
N PHE A 16 -2.90 -41.41 -34.86
CA PHE A 16 -3.79 -40.63 -35.71
C PHE A 16 -3.65 -39.15 -35.36
N ILE A 17 -3.02 -38.45 -36.30
CA ILE A 17 -2.92 -37.00 -36.38
C ILE A 17 -4.34 -36.47 -36.64
N GLY A 18 -4.99 -35.98 -35.59
CA GLY A 18 -6.20 -35.17 -35.68
C GLY A 18 -5.84 -33.69 -35.64
N CYS A 19 -5.91 -33.05 -36.81
CA CYS A 19 -5.67 -31.63 -36.99
C CYS A 19 -6.75 -30.78 -36.32
N GLY A 20 -6.32 -29.78 -35.54
CA GLY A 20 -7.00 -28.49 -35.51
C GLY A 20 -8.16 -28.32 -34.53
N THR A 21 -7.86 -28.19 -33.25
CA THR A 21 -8.06 -26.91 -32.55
C THR A 21 -6.95 -26.79 -31.52
N SER A 22 -5.87 -26.09 -31.89
CA SER A 22 -4.96 -25.56 -30.89
C SER A 22 -5.75 -24.51 -30.12
N GLN A 23 -6.47 -24.94 -29.08
CA GLN A 23 -6.60 -24.09 -27.92
C GLN A 23 -5.16 -23.84 -27.51
N LYS A 24 -4.64 -22.68 -27.93
CA LYS A 24 -3.56 -22.05 -27.23
C LYS A 24 -4.05 -22.06 -25.79
N GLU A 25 -3.57 -23.02 -25.01
CA GLU A 25 -3.37 -22.82 -23.58
C GLU A 25 -2.61 -21.52 -23.56
N GLY A 26 -3.36 -20.44 -23.35
CA GLY A 26 -2.81 -19.20 -22.92
C GLY A 26 -2.01 -19.62 -21.72
N LYS A 27 -0.70 -19.72 -21.91
CA LYS A 27 0.25 -19.50 -20.84
C LYS A 27 -0.23 -18.20 -20.26
N ASN A 28 -1.09 -18.30 -19.25
CA ASN A 28 -1.39 -17.25 -18.35
C ASN A 28 -0.04 -17.06 -17.69
N LYS A 29 0.80 -16.26 -18.37
CA LYS A 29 1.82 -15.45 -17.73
C LYS A 29 0.96 -14.63 -16.79
N ASN A 30 0.72 -15.23 -15.63
CA ASN A 30 0.42 -14.50 -14.43
C ASN A 30 1.69 -13.65 -14.29
N ASN A 31 1.72 -12.52 -14.99
CA ASN A 31 2.64 -11.45 -14.76
C ASN A 31 2.29 -11.05 -13.35
N LYS A 32 2.84 -11.79 -12.38
CA LYS A 32 2.79 -11.42 -10.97
C LYS A 32 3.34 -10.02 -10.97
N VAL A 33 2.44 -9.06 -10.80
CA VAL A 33 2.81 -7.65 -10.64
C VAL A 33 3.84 -7.68 -9.52
N GLN A 34 5.08 -7.36 -9.85
CA GLN A 34 6.14 -7.36 -8.86
C GLN A 34 5.76 -6.31 -7.82
N MET A 35 5.83 -6.65 -6.55
CA MET A 35 5.51 -5.75 -5.46
C MET A 35 6.81 -5.23 -4.87
N THR A 36 6.84 -3.95 -4.50
CA THR A 36 7.89 -3.37 -3.67
C THR A 36 7.29 -2.91 -2.36
N SER A 37 8.14 -2.78 -1.33
CA SER A 37 7.71 -2.43 0.01
C SER A 37 8.22 -1.06 0.45
N PHE A 38 7.43 -0.39 1.28
CA PHE A 38 7.85 0.79 2.03
C PHE A 38 7.33 0.72 3.47
N ASN A 39 7.95 1.48 4.37
CA ASN A 39 7.50 1.54 5.75
C ASN A 39 6.99 2.92 6.10
N MET A 40 6.01 2.95 7.00
CA MET A 40 5.44 4.19 7.51
C MET A 40 5.19 4.10 9.01
N SER A 41 5.33 5.22 9.69
CA SER A 41 5.00 5.38 11.11
C SER A 41 4.40 6.74 11.40
N SER A 42 3.75 6.83 12.56
CA SER A 42 3.09 8.03 13.04
C SER A 42 3.48 8.34 14.48
N LYS A 43 3.67 9.62 14.75
CA LYS A 43 3.85 10.16 16.10
C LYS A 43 3.24 11.54 16.17
N GLY A 44 3.01 12.03 17.37
CA GLY A 44 2.50 13.37 17.53
C GLY A 44 2.49 13.87 18.95
N SER A 45 1.85 15.01 19.12
CA SER A 45 1.65 15.66 20.41
C SER A 45 0.26 16.27 20.50
N ALA A 46 -0.32 16.18 21.70
CA ALA A 46 -1.59 16.79 22.04
C ALA A 46 -1.50 17.37 23.43
N ASN A 47 -1.83 18.65 23.61
CA ASN A 47 -1.72 19.34 24.90
C ASN A 47 -0.34 19.12 25.59
N ASN A 48 0.75 19.20 24.83
CA ASN A 48 2.12 18.93 25.28
C ASN A 48 2.44 17.48 25.72
N ILE A 49 1.52 16.54 25.50
CA ILE A 49 1.73 15.10 25.74
C ILE A 49 2.18 14.47 24.42
N LYS A 50 3.29 13.72 24.44
CA LYS A 50 3.74 12.94 23.29
C LYS A 50 2.86 11.70 23.13
N ILE A 51 2.39 11.47 21.91
CA ILE A 51 1.57 10.32 21.53
C ILE A 51 2.32 9.57 20.43
N ASN A 52 2.63 8.31 20.68
CA ASN A 52 3.18 7.43 19.65
C ASN A 52 2.02 6.67 18.99
N ASN A 53 2.21 6.28 17.72
CA ASN A 53 1.30 5.38 17.01
C ASN A 53 -0.12 5.95 16.85
N ILE A 54 -0.21 7.24 16.53
CA ILE A 54 -1.49 7.87 16.19
C ILE A 54 -2.13 7.11 15.03
N PRO A 55 -3.37 6.62 15.15
CA PRO A 55 -4.10 6.01 14.04
C PRO A 55 -4.23 7.01 12.88
N ILE A 56 -3.62 6.66 11.75
CA ILE A 56 -3.59 7.44 10.51
C ILE A 56 -4.21 6.58 9.41
N PHE A 57 -5.12 7.13 8.63
CA PHE A 57 -5.77 6.43 7.52
C PHE A 57 -5.27 7.01 6.21
N ILE A 58 -4.61 6.20 5.38
CA ILE A 58 -4.06 6.64 4.10
C ILE A 58 -4.80 6.01 2.92
N LYS A 59 -4.71 6.71 1.79
CA LYS A 59 -5.02 6.21 0.46
C LYS A 59 -3.73 6.07 -0.32
N ILE A 60 -3.58 4.94 -1.00
CA ILE A 60 -2.49 4.66 -1.94
C ILE A 60 -3.11 4.51 -3.33
N HIS A 61 -2.63 5.29 -4.30
CA HIS A 61 -3.09 5.22 -5.68
C HIS A 61 -1.90 5.14 -6.64
N CYS A 62 -1.82 4.07 -7.42
CA CYS A 62 -0.81 3.85 -8.45
C CYS A 62 -1.49 3.79 -9.82
N ALA A 63 -1.59 4.91 -10.53
CA ALA A 63 -2.34 5.02 -11.78
C ALA A 63 -1.83 4.05 -12.86
N GLU A 64 -0.51 3.94 -13.04
CA GLU A 64 0.10 3.09 -14.07
C GLU A 64 -0.09 1.59 -13.83
N ALA A 65 -0.38 1.21 -12.59
CA ALA A 65 -0.63 -0.18 -12.18
C ALA A 65 -2.12 -0.50 -12.00
N ASP A 66 -3.02 0.46 -12.26
CA ASP A 66 -4.45 0.36 -11.97
C ASP A 66 -4.72 -0.17 -10.55
N TYR A 67 -4.00 0.40 -9.58
CA TYR A 67 -4.04 -0.04 -8.20
C TYR A 67 -4.46 1.09 -7.29
N THR A 68 -5.52 0.88 -6.53
CA THR A 68 -5.98 1.80 -5.49
C THR A 68 -6.33 1.02 -4.24
N LYS A 69 -5.81 1.46 -3.10
CA LYS A 69 -6.26 1.05 -1.76
C LYS A 69 -6.58 2.28 -0.96
N ASP A 70 -7.77 2.31 -0.37
CA ASP A 70 -8.24 3.42 0.48
C ASP A 70 -8.44 2.92 1.92
N ASP A 71 -8.55 3.86 2.86
CA ASP A 71 -8.78 3.62 4.29
C ASP A 71 -7.79 2.64 4.94
N ILE A 72 -6.52 2.66 4.51
CA ILE A 72 -5.47 1.85 5.12
C ILE A 72 -5.07 2.47 6.45
N GLU A 73 -5.34 1.79 7.55
CA GLU A 73 -4.98 2.23 8.89
C GLU A 73 -3.51 1.94 9.23
N ILE A 74 -2.83 2.92 9.82
CA ILE A 74 -1.50 2.83 10.41
C ILE A 74 -1.64 3.07 11.91
N ASN A 75 -1.43 2.03 12.70
CA ASN A 75 -1.63 2.03 14.16
C ASN A 75 -0.40 1.50 14.94
N TYR A 76 0.72 1.26 14.27
CA TYR A 76 1.94 0.72 14.89
C TYR A 76 3.17 1.59 14.66
N GLU A 77 4.20 1.42 15.50
CA GLU A 77 5.49 2.12 15.42
C GLU A 77 6.14 2.02 14.04
N LYS A 78 5.81 0.96 13.29
CA LYS A 78 6.22 0.76 11.91
C LYS A 78 5.27 -0.20 11.20
N SER A 79 4.58 0.29 10.19
CA SER A 79 3.74 -0.52 9.30
C SER A 79 4.45 -0.72 7.96
N ASN A 80 4.45 -1.95 7.46
CA ASN A 80 5.04 -2.32 6.17
C ASN A 80 3.93 -2.42 5.11
N PHE A 81 4.10 -1.75 3.98
CA PHE A 81 3.13 -1.69 2.90
C PHE A 81 3.75 -2.23 1.61
N GLU A 82 2.96 -3.02 0.88
CA GLU A 82 3.31 -3.50 -0.45
C GLU A 82 2.51 -2.76 -1.52
N ILE A 83 3.21 -2.31 -2.55
CA ILE A 83 2.67 -1.61 -3.72
C ILE A 83 3.24 -2.20 -5.00
N PRO A 84 2.53 -2.08 -6.13
CA PRO A 84 3.09 -2.43 -7.42
C PRO A 84 4.43 -1.73 -7.70
N ASN A 85 5.44 -2.50 -8.11
CA ASN A 85 6.70 -1.99 -8.65
C ASN A 85 6.53 -1.62 -10.13
N LYS A 86 5.50 -0.81 -10.42
CA LYS A 86 5.17 -0.34 -11.76
C LYS A 86 4.69 1.11 -11.63
N GLY A 87 5.51 2.03 -12.12
CA GLY A 87 5.22 3.46 -12.09
C GLY A 87 5.36 4.08 -10.71
N SER A 88 4.73 5.25 -10.56
CA SER A 88 4.66 5.95 -9.28
C SER A 88 3.33 5.69 -8.55
N CYS A 89 3.38 5.70 -7.22
CA CYS A 89 2.18 5.70 -6.38
C CYS A 89 2.11 6.96 -5.53
N ASP A 90 0.94 7.56 -5.50
CA ASP A 90 0.60 8.68 -4.62
C ASP A 90 0.09 8.14 -3.29
N ILE A 91 0.64 8.67 -2.19
CA ILE A 91 0.19 8.38 -0.83
C ILE A 91 -0.45 9.65 -0.26
N THR A 92 -1.73 9.56 0.05
CA THR A 92 -2.56 10.66 0.57
C THR A 92 -3.01 10.32 1.98
N LEU A 93 -2.85 11.24 2.93
CA LEU A 93 -3.53 11.10 4.22
C LEU A 93 -5.01 11.45 4.05
N LYS A 94 -5.90 10.68 4.69
CA LYS A 94 -7.36 10.86 4.67
C LYS A 94 -7.92 11.40 5.99
N LYS A 95 -7.46 10.81 7.10
CA LYS A 95 -7.89 11.18 8.45
C LYS A 95 -6.90 10.66 9.48
N PHE A 96 -6.94 11.21 10.69
CA PHE A 96 -6.21 10.68 11.85
C PHE A 96 -6.99 10.93 13.15
N THR A 97 -6.62 10.19 14.21
CA THR A 97 -7.32 10.23 15.51
C THR A 97 -6.32 10.47 16.65
N ILE A 98 -6.36 11.64 17.30
CA ILE A 98 -5.40 12.02 18.36
C ILE A 98 -5.87 11.58 19.76
N SER A 99 -7.17 11.38 19.95
CA SER A 99 -7.75 10.77 21.15
C SER A 99 -9.03 10.03 20.76
N ASN A 100 -9.51 9.13 21.63
CA ASN A 100 -10.63 8.22 21.34
C ASN A 100 -11.92 8.90 20.81
N ASP A 101 -12.06 10.22 20.96
CA ASP A 101 -13.24 10.99 20.53
C ASP A 101 -12.93 12.14 19.54
N ILE A 102 -11.65 12.35 19.16
CA ILE A 102 -11.26 13.46 18.28
C ILE A 102 -10.70 12.93 16.97
N HIS A 103 -11.60 12.86 15.99
CA HIS A 103 -11.26 12.56 14.60
C HIS A 103 -10.96 13.85 13.83
N TYR A 104 -9.87 13.85 13.09
CA TYR A 104 -9.53 14.91 12.15
C TYR A 104 -9.66 14.36 10.75
N ASP A 105 -10.66 14.84 10.03
CA ASP A 105 -10.74 14.65 8.59
C ASP A 105 -9.86 15.69 7.90
N LEU A 106 -9.25 15.31 6.77
CA LEU A 106 -8.66 16.34 5.91
C LEU A 106 -9.75 17.28 5.42
N VAL A 107 -9.42 18.56 5.44
CA VAL A 107 -10.21 19.60 4.76
C VAL A 107 -10.06 19.47 3.24
N GLU A 108 -8.91 18.99 2.76
CA GLU A 108 -8.59 18.83 1.35
C GLU A 108 -7.60 17.67 1.16
N GLU A 109 -7.89 16.71 0.29
CA GLU A 109 -6.97 15.60 -0.01
C GLU A 109 -5.69 16.12 -0.67
N LYS A 110 -4.53 15.92 -0.03
CA LYS A 110 -3.22 16.27 -0.59
C LYS A 110 -2.29 15.06 -0.59
N VAL A 111 -1.62 14.85 -1.73
CA VAL A 111 -0.58 13.82 -1.88
C VAL A 111 0.63 14.21 -1.05
N LEU A 112 0.92 13.44 0.00
CA LEU A 112 2.03 13.69 0.92
C LEU A 112 3.35 13.13 0.39
N PHE A 113 3.29 11.90 -0.14
CA PHE A 113 4.45 11.18 -0.61
C PHE A 113 4.19 10.59 -1.98
N LYS A 114 5.26 10.48 -2.75
CA LYS A 114 5.30 9.69 -3.97
C LYS A 114 6.30 8.57 -3.78
N THR A 115 5.88 7.35 -4.06
CA THR A 115 6.80 6.23 -4.17
C THR A 115 7.08 5.99 -5.64
N GLU A 116 8.35 5.89 -5.99
CA GLU A 116 8.80 5.51 -7.33
C GLU A 116 9.26 4.05 -7.31
N ALA A 117 8.93 3.35 -8.40
CA ALA A 117 9.43 2.01 -8.64
C ALA A 117 10.96 1.96 -8.51
N ASN A 118 11.48 0.92 -7.85
CA ASN A 118 12.91 0.68 -7.80
C ASN A 118 13.30 -0.17 -9.03
N PRO A 119 14.33 0.23 -9.81
CA PRO A 119 14.84 -0.58 -10.91
C PRO A 119 15.28 -1.98 -10.47
N ASN A 120 15.64 -2.16 -9.19
CA ASN A 120 15.83 -3.46 -8.57
C ASN A 120 14.58 -3.91 -7.79
N PRO A 121 13.84 -4.93 -8.26
CA PRO A 121 12.59 -5.36 -7.62
C PRO A 121 12.77 -6.07 -6.28
N LYS A 122 14.01 -6.40 -5.87
CA LYS A 122 14.30 -6.94 -4.54
C LYS A 122 14.49 -5.85 -3.48
N GLU A 123 14.56 -4.60 -3.91
CA GLU A 123 14.77 -3.45 -3.04
C GLU A 123 13.44 -2.75 -2.73
N ARG A 124 13.46 -1.97 -1.64
CA ARG A 124 12.31 -1.16 -1.24
C ARG A 124 12.03 -0.05 -2.26
N ALA A 125 10.80 0.44 -2.25
CA ALA A 125 10.39 1.56 -3.09
C ALA A 125 11.26 2.78 -2.76
N ASN A 126 11.60 3.56 -3.78
CA ASN A 126 12.21 4.86 -3.57
C ASN A 126 11.11 5.83 -3.15
N ILE A 127 11.27 6.51 -2.01
CA ILE A 127 10.25 7.39 -1.47
C ILE A 127 10.72 8.83 -1.63
N LYS A 128 9.88 9.68 -2.21
CA LYS A 128 10.08 11.13 -2.30
C LYS A 128 8.96 11.84 -1.55
N ILE A 129 9.34 12.85 -0.77
CA ILE A 129 8.39 13.79 -0.16
C ILE A 129 7.86 14.68 -1.29
N ASN A 130 6.54 14.72 -1.46
CA ASN A 130 5.91 15.54 -2.49
C ASN A 130 5.43 16.89 -1.93
N THR A 131 5.27 17.01 -0.61
CA THR A 131 4.99 18.28 0.07
C THR A 131 5.92 18.49 1.26
N THR A 132 6.64 19.61 1.28
CA THR A 132 7.48 20.02 2.42
C THR A 132 6.72 20.93 3.39
N GLU A 133 5.45 21.22 3.11
CA GLU A 133 4.67 22.19 3.86
C GLU A 133 4.00 21.55 5.07
N ASN A 134 3.88 22.31 6.16
CA ASN A 134 3.05 21.93 7.29
C ASN A 134 1.59 22.04 6.88
N LEU A 135 0.87 20.93 6.86
CA LEU A 135 -0.53 20.91 6.45
C LEU A 135 -1.45 21.14 7.66
N LEU A 136 -2.40 22.06 7.51
CA LEU A 136 -3.41 22.37 8.52
C LEU A 136 -4.64 21.48 8.34
N TYR A 137 -5.03 20.80 9.41
CA TYR A 137 -6.22 19.96 9.51
C TYR A 137 -7.18 20.62 10.48
N LYS A 138 -8.49 20.58 10.18
CA LYS A 138 -9.52 21.17 11.04
C LYS A 138 -10.53 20.11 11.43
N ASN A 139 -10.77 19.99 12.73
CA ASN A 139 -11.93 19.27 13.23
C ASN A 139 -13.17 20.16 13.04
N LYS A 140 -14.14 19.70 12.23
CA LYS A 140 -15.35 20.46 11.90
C LYS A 140 -16.25 20.75 13.10
N LEU A 141 -16.16 19.97 14.18
CA LEU A 141 -17.07 20.04 15.32
C LEU A 141 -16.57 20.95 16.44
N ASN A 142 -15.25 20.99 16.67
CA ASN A 142 -14.67 21.57 17.89
C ASN A 142 -13.72 22.76 17.66
N ASN A 143 -13.61 23.27 16.42
CA ASN A 143 -12.63 24.31 16.03
C ASN A 143 -11.17 23.95 16.38
N TYR A 144 -10.88 22.67 16.60
CA TYR A 144 -9.51 22.21 16.81
C TYR A 144 -8.79 22.20 15.47
N SER A 145 -7.54 22.64 15.52
CA SER A 145 -6.63 22.59 14.38
C SER A 145 -5.50 21.63 14.69
N ALA A 146 -4.92 21.03 13.68
CA ALA A 146 -3.74 20.22 13.84
C ALA A 146 -2.80 20.45 12.65
N PHE A 147 -1.50 20.44 12.92
CA PHE A 147 -0.48 20.54 11.89
C PHE A 147 0.14 19.17 11.66
N LEU A 148 0.34 18.85 10.40
CA LEU A 148 1.09 17.68 9.99
C LEU A 148 2.42 18.13 9.40
N SER A 149 3.51 17.51 9.86
CA SER A 149 4.79 17.52 9.16
C SER A 149 5.23 16.10 8.85
N SER A 150 6.09 15.93 7.86
CA SER A 150 6.59 14.63 7.47
C SER A 150 8.07 14.64 7.16
N GLU A 151 8.72 13.50 7.41
CA GLU A 151 10.12 13.29 7.10
C GLU A 151 10.35 11.88 6.56
N ILE A 152 11.42 11.70 5.79
CA ILE A 152 11.90 10.37 5.37
C ILE A 152 13.24 10.14 6.05
N LYS A 153 13.35 9.04 6.80
CA LYS A 153 14.60 8.62 7.45
C LYS A 153 14.82 7.14 7.22
N ASN A 154 15.95 6.73 6.63
CA ASN A 154 16.27 5.32 6.37
C ASN A 154 15.15 4.57 5.62
N ASN A 155 14.55 5.21 4.61
CA ASN A 155 13.41 4.69 3.85
C ASN A 155 12.16 4.34 4.69
N LEU A 156 11.98 5.06 5.79
CA LEU A 156 10.78 5.08 6.62
C LEU A 156 10.15 6.47 6.47
N ILE A 157 8.87 6.49 6.10
CA ILE A 157 8.03 7.69 6.17
C ILE A 157 7.62 7.88 7.63
N ILE A 158 7.86 9.05 8.19
CA ILE A 158 7.45 9.40 9.54
C ILE A 158 6.52 10.60 9.46
N ILE A 159 5.28 10.43 9.90
CA ILE A 159 4.31 11.52 10.06
C ILE A 159 4.36 12.04 11.50
N HIS A 160 4.47 13.36 11.65
CA HIS A 160 4.34 14.07 12.91
C HIS A 160 3.05 14.87 12.91
N ILE A 161 2.27 14.75 13.98
CA ILE A 161 0.99 15.46 14.13
C ILE A 161 1.03 16.30 15.41
N SER A 162 0.65 17.56 15.35
CA SER A 162 0.57 18.45 16.51
C SER A 162 -0.83 19.06 16.62
N GLU A 163 -1.58 18.73 17.68
CA GLU A 163 -2.90 19.32 17.96
C GLU A 163 -2.78 20.72 18.58
N PHE A 164 -3.63 21.63 18.12
CA PHE A 164 -3.84 22.96 18.68
C PHE A 164 -5.32 23.16 18.98
N ARG A 165 -5.64 23.31 20.27
CA ARG A 165 -6.97 23.70 20.72
C ARG A 165 -7.00 25.23 20.80
N GLY A 166 -7.88 25.85 20.03
CA GLY A 166 -8.13 27.28 20.18
C GLY A 166 -8.57 27.60 21.61
N ILE A 167 -8.27 28.81 22.08
CA ILE A 167 -8.83 29.32 23.33
C ILE A 167 -10.35 29.40 23.12
N LYS A 168 -11.14 28.65 23.91
CA LYS A 168 -12.60 28.88 23.93
C LYS A 168 -12.82 30.32 24.39
N PRO A 169 -13.50 31.18 23.62
CA PRO A 169 -13.93 32.47 24.14
C PRO A 169 -14.82 32.19 25.36
N ASN A 170 -14.45 32.78 26.50
CA ASN A 170 -15.28 32.80 27.72
C ASN A 170 -16.54 33.64 27.51
#